data_AF-A0A6I9YSJ9-F1
#
_entry.id   AF-A0A6I9YSJ9-F1
#
_cell.length_a   1.000
_cell.length_b   1.000
_cell.length_c   1.000
_cell.angle_alpha   90.00
_cell.angle_beta   90.00
_cell.angle_gamma   90.00
#
_symmetry.space_group_name_H-M   'P 1'
#
loop_
_entity.id
_entity.type
_entity.pdbx_description
1 polymer ?
#
loop_
_entity_poly.entity_id
_entity_poly.type
_entity_poly.pdbx_seq_one_letter_code
_entity_poly.pdbx_strand_id
1 'polypeptide(L)'
;MIYLSIFLFLMLYGRGLAQDQTYVISAPKFIRVGASEQVVIQAYGYTQEFQVTISIKSYPDKTITYAFGTIPMTPANRFQGSVTLTVQPKDLRTDDPQKRVESVYLEATSPHFTRQKKMLLMYDNGFLFVQTDKPVYTPDQSVKVRVYSLNEELRPARRAAVLTFVDPDGVEVDIIRQEDATGIVSFPEFKIPPYPK
;
A
#
# COMPACT_ATOMS: atom_id res chain seq x y z
N MET A 1 29.29 -49.70 -36.81
CA MET A 1 28.94 -48.31 -37.18
C MET A 1 27.58 -47.84 -36.63
N ILE A 2 26.55 -48.69 -36.58
CA ILE A 2 25.19 -48.31 -36.14
C ILE A 2 25.13 -47.90 -34.65
N TYR A 3 25.81 -48.62 -33.76
CA TYR A 3 25.83 -48.31 -32.32
C TYR A 3 26.48 -46.97 -31.98
N LEU A 4 27.52 -46.57 -32.72
CA LEU A 4 28.18 -45.28 -32.54
C LEU A 4 27.27 -44.12 -32.96
N SER A 5 26.46 -44.33 -34.00
CA SER A 5 25.49 -43.35 -34.50
C SER A 5 24.31 -43.17 -33.53
N ILE A 6 23.82 -44.26 -32.93
CA ILE A 6 22.80 -44.22 -31.86
C ILE A 6 23.32 -43.51 -30.61
N PHE A 7 24.57 -43.77 -30.23
CA PHE A 7 25.21 -43.12 -29.07
C PHE A 7 25.41 -41.62 -29.28
N LEU A 8 25.79 -41.20 -30.50
CA LEU A 8 25.86 -39.78 -30.87
C LEU A 8 24.47 -39.12 -30.88
N PHE A 9 23.44 -39.82 -31.33
CA PHE A 9 22.06 -39.32 -31.32
C PHE A 9 21.55 -39.14 -29.89
N LEU A 10 21.82 -40.07 -28.97
CA LEU A 10 21.47 -39.93 -27.55
C LEU A 10 22.23 -38.77 -26.87
N MET A 11 23.50 -38.54 -27.20
CA MET A 11 24.27 -37.41 -26.66
C MET A 11 23.78 -36.05 -27.19
N LEU A 12 23.28 -35.99 -28.42
CA LEU A 12 22.73 -34.76 -29.02
C LEU A 12 21.30 -34.44 -28.55
N TYR A 13 20.48 -35.46 -28.27
CA TYR A 13 19.14 -35.28 -27.69
C TYR A 13 19.13 -35.14 -26.16
N GLY A 14 20.24 -35.47 -25.49
CA GLY A 14 20.37 -35.38 -24.02
C GLY A 14 20.47 -33.95 -23.47
N ARG A 15 20.61 -32.95 -24.33
CA ARG A 15 20.39 -31.54 -23.92
C ARG A 15 18.90 -31.27 -23.95
N GLY A 16 18.19 -31.84 -22.97
CA GLY A 16 16.86 -31.34 -22.63
C GLY A 16 16.96 -29.84 -22.49
N LEU A 17 16.08 -29.10 -23.18
CA LEU A 17 15.90 -27.68 -23.00
C LEU A 17 15.52 -27.46 -21.53
N ALA A 18 16.52 -27.33 -20.66
CA ALA A 18 16.32 -26.86 -19.31
C ALA A 18 15.85 -25.41 -19.48
N GLN A 19 14.54 -25.20 -19.36
CA GLN A 19 13.97 -23.87 -19.37
C GLN A 19 14.63 -23.08 -18.23
N ASP A 20 15.23 -21.94 -18.57
CA ASP A 20 15.92 -21.12 -17.58
C ASP A 20 14.95 -20.65 -16.49
N GLN A 21 15.33 -20.87 -15.23
CA GLN A 21 14.47 -20.58 -14.08
C GLN A 21 14.54 -19.09 -13.77
N THR A 22 13.42 -18.40 -13.98
CA THR A 22 13.33 -16.95 -13.81
C THR A 22 12.07 -16.57 -13.05
N TYR A 23 12.08 -15.39 -12.44
CA TYR A 23 10.91 -14.87 -11.72
C TYR A 23 10.77 -13.37 -11.92
N VAL A 24 9.54 -12.89 -11.80
CA VAL A 24 9.17 -11.49 -11.87
C VAL A 24 8.34 -11.16 -10.65
N ILE A 25 8.74 -10.12 -9.93
CA ILE A 25 8.01 -9.56 -8.79
C ILE A 25 7.56 -8.16 -9.18
N SER A 26 6.25 -7.96 -9.24
CA SER A 26 5.62 -6.68 -9.58
C SER A 26 4.99 -6.10 -8.31
N ALA A 27 5.35 -4.86 -8.01
CA ALA A 27 4.87 -4.12 -6.86
C ALA A 27 4.68 -2.65 -7.24
N PRO A 28 3.88 -1.89 -6.47
CA PRO A 28 3.77 -0.44 -6.60
C PRO A 28 5.15 0.24 -6.50
N LYS A 29 5.25 1.49 -6.97
CA LYS A 29 6.51 2.25 -6.88
C LYS A 29 6.85 2.65 -5.44
N PHE A 30 5.83 2.93 -4.64
CA PHE A 30 5.89 3.33 -3.24
C PHE A 30 4.86 2.52 -2.45
N ILE A 31 5.06 2.37 -1.14
CA ILE A 31 4.11 1.71 -0.26
C ILE A 31 3.37 2.76 0.56
N ARG A 32 2.05 2.84 0.41
CA ARG A 32 1.22 3.75 1.20
C ARG A 32 0.88 3.13 2.55
N VAL A 33 1.17 3.88 3.61
CA VAL A 33 0.87 3.46 4.97
C VAL A 33 -0.65 3.38 5.14
N GLY A 34 -1.14 2.26 5.66
CA GLY A 34 -2.57 1.99 5.86
C GLY A 34 -3.35 1.64 4.59
N ALA A 35 -2.69 1.48 3.44
CA ALA A 35 -3.31 1.04 2.19
C ALA A 35 -3.11 -0.46 1.96
N SER A 36 -3.99 -1.07 1.17
CA SER A 36 -3.89 -2.46 0.73
C SER A 36 -3.04 -2.53 -0.53
N GLU A 37 -1.75 -2.82 -0.38
CA GLU A 37 -0.80 -2.86 -1.48
C GLU A 37 -0.67 -4.27 -2.04
N GLN A 38 -0.98 -4.46 -3.32
CA GLN A 38 -0.89 -5.76 -3.97
C GLN A 38 0.51 -5.99 -4.56
N VAL A 39 1.10 -7.14 -4.23
CA VAL A 39 2.35 -7.62 -4.82
C VAL A 39 2.05 -8.89 -5.61
N VAL A 40 2.47 -8.91 -6.87
CA VAL A 40 2.27 -10.03 -7.79
C VAL A 40 3.60 -10.70 -8.04
N ILE A 41 3.59 -12.03 -8.07
CA ILE A 41 4.75 -12.83 -8.44
C ILE A 41 4.40 -13.83 -9.53
N GLN A 42 5.34 -14.00 -10.45
CA GLN A 42 5.28 -14.98 -11.53
C GLN A 42 6.64 -15.67 -11.62
N ALA A 43 6.63 -17.00 -11.65
CA ALA A 43 7.83 -17.81 -11.78
C ALA A 43 7.75 -18.68 -13.05
N TYR A 44 8.87 -18.79 -13.77
CA TYR A 44 8.96 -19.46 -15.07
C TYR A 44 10.08 -20.52 -15.03
N GLY A 45 9.89 -21.64 -15.72
CA GLY A 45 10.84 -22.76 -15.72
C GLY A 45 10.78 -23.67 -14.49
N TYR A 46 9.75 -23.52 -13.64
CA TYR A 46 9.51 -24.37 -12.48
C TYR A 46 8.48 -25.45 -12.81
N THR A 47 8.72 -26.66 -12.32
CA THR A 47 7.81 -27.81 -12.43
C THR A 47 7.40 -28.33 -11.06
N GLN A 48 8.29 -28.24 -10.07
CA GLN A 48 8.04 -28.61 -8.69
C GLN A 48 7.37 -27.47 -7.93
N GLU A 49 6.38 -27.81 -7.11
CA GLU A 49 5.69 -26.84 -6.25
C GLU A 49 6.61 -26.30 -5.16
N PHE A 50 6.48 -25.00 -4.87
CA PHE A 50 7.21 -24.35 -3.79
C PHE A 50 6.39 -23.19 -3.22
N GLN A 51 6.82 -22.63 -2.10
CA GLN A 51 6.18 -21.46 -1.50
C GLN A 51 7.07 -20.23 -1.61
N VAL A 52 6.45 -19.08 -1.85
CA VAL A 52 7.10 -17.78 -1.79
C VAL A 52 6.47 -16.96 -0.68
N THR A 53 7.29 -16.48 0.24
CA THR A 53 6.88 -15.52 1.27
C THR A 53 7.29 -14.13 0.83
N ILE A 54 6.31 -13.22 0.70
CA ILE A 54 6.54 -11.80 0.49
C ILE A 54 6.37 -11.10 1.83
N SER A 55 7.31 -10.22 2.19
CA SER A 55 7.32 -9.51 3.45
C SER A 55 7.76 -8.06 3.30
N ILE A 56 7.21 -7.18 4.13
CA ILE A 56 7.63 -5.80 4.28
C ILE A 56 8.36 -5.68 5.62
N LYS A 57 9.64 -5.35 5.59
CA LYS A 57 10.53 -5.32 6.76
C LYS A 57 11.11 -3.93 7.01
N SER A 58 11.52 -3.67 8.26
CA SER A 58 12.19 -2.43 8.65
C SER A 58 13.49 -2.22 7.88
N TYR A 59 13.75 -0.96 7.54
CA TYR A 59 15.01 -0.50 6.98
C TYR A 59 15.75 0.35 8.02
N PRO A 60 17.08 0.20 8.17
CA PRO A 60 17.96 -0.73 7.44
C PRO A 60 18.13 -2.10 8.12
N ASP A 61 17.63 -2.27 9.34
CA ASP A 61 18.00 -3.32 10.28
C ASP A 61 17.24 -4.66 10.10
N LYS A 62 16.09 -4.65 9.42
CA LYS A 62 15.21 -5.82 9.20
C LYS A 62 14.71 -6.52 10.46
N THR A 63 14.74 -5.84 11.60
CA THR A 63 14.33 -6.40 12.90
C THR A 63 12.81 -6.57 12.99
N ILE A 64 12.04 -5.70 12.32
CA ILE A 64 10.58 -5.69 12.35
C ILE A 64 10.04 -6.17 11.01
N THR A 65 9.03 -7.03 11.04
CA THR A 65 8.21 -7.38 9.87
C THR A 65 6.85 -6.73 10.02
N TYR A 66 6.57 -5.71 9.21
CA TYR A 66 5.32 -4.94 9.28
C TYR A 66 4.12 -5.71 8.68
N ALA A 67 4.37 -6.47 7.61
CA ALA A 67 3.37 -7.29 6.96
C ALA A 67 4.05 -8.43 6.20
N PHE A 68 3.36 -9.55 6.07
CA PHE A 68 3.82 -10.65 5.21
C PHE A 68 2.63 -11.46 4.70
N GLY A 69 2.88 -12.25 3.66
CA GLY A 69 1.99 -13.33 3.28
C GLY A 69 2.70 -14.31 2.36
N THR A 70 2.09 -15.47 2.23
CA THR A 70 2.68 -16.62 1.55
C THR A 70 1.83 -17.00 0.37
N ILE A 71 2.48 -17.27 -0.76
CA ILE A 71 1.83 -17.65 -2.01
C ILE A 71 2.39 -19.02 -2.42
N PRO A 72 1.53 -20.06 -2.54
CA PRO A 72 1.96 -21.33 -3.10
C PRO A 72 2.16 -21.17 -4.60
N MET A 73 3.29 -21.61 -5.14
CA MET A 73 3.59 -21.66 -6.57
C MET A 73 3.35 -23.10 -7.05
N THR A 74 2.29 -23.31 -7.83
CA THR A 74 1.85 -24.65 -8.25
C THR A 74 1.58 -24.71 -9.75
N PRO A 75 1.62 -25.90 -10.38
CA PRO A 75 1.16 -26.05 -11.76
C PRO A 75 -0.28 -25.57 -11.97
N ALA A 76 -1.16 -25.75 -10.97
CA ALA A 76 -2.56 -25.34 -11.04
C ALA A 76 -2.73 -23.82 -11.19
N ASN A 77 -1.92 -23.02 -10.50
CA ASN A 77 -1.91 -21.56 -10.66
C ASN A 77 -0.86 -21.06 -11.67
N ARG A 78 -0.29 -21.98 -12.45
CA ARG A 78 0.76 -21.70 -13.45
C ARG A 78 1.95 -20.95 -12.86
N PHE A 79 2.28 -21.22 -11.59
CA PHE A 79 3.34 -20.55 -10.85
C PHE A 79 3.17 -19.03 -10.78
N GLN A 80 1.92 -18.56 -10.65
CA GLN A 80 1.57 -17.16 -10.49
C GLN A 80 0.66 -16.95 -9.29
N GLY A 81 0.81 -15.82 -8.62
CA GLY A 81 -0.12 -15.42 -7.58
C GLY A 81 0.14 -14.01 -7.09
N SER A 82 -0.70 -13.57 -6.18
CA SER A 82 -0.59 -12.25 -5.57
C SER A 82 -0.88 -12.31 -4.09
N VAL A 83 -0.30 -11.39 -3.34
CA VAL A 83 -0.62 -11.14 -1.95
C VAL A 83 -0.92 -9.66 -1.76
N THR A 84 -1.90 -9.37 -0.91
CA THR A 84 -2.19 -7.99 -0.51
C THR A 84 -1.61 -7.76 0.88
N LEU A 85 -0.77 -6.75 1.01
CA LEU A 85 -0.05 -6.41 2.24
C LEU A 85 -0.43 -5.00 2.68
N THR A 86 -0.54 -4.79 3.99
CA THR A 86 -0.87 -3.47 4.56
C THR A 86 0.09 -3.16 5.69
N VAL A 87 0.82 -2.06 5.57
CA VAL A 87 1.65 -1.53 6.67
C VAL A 87 0.76 -0.67 7.55
N GLN A 88 0.52 -1.09 8.79
CA GLN A 88 -0.35 -0.33 9.67
C GLN A 88 0.37 0.91 10.25
N PRO A 89 -0.28 2.10 10.28
CA PRO A 89 0.34 3.30 10.84
C PRO A 89 0.85 3.13 12.29
N LYS A 90 0.13 2.30 13.08
CA LYS A 90 0.46 2.04 14.48
C LYS A 90 1.80 1.30 14.66
N ASP A 91 2.22 0.52 13.67
CA ASP A 91 3.45 -0.29 13.73
C ASP A 91 4.68 0.53 13.35
N LEU A 92 4.48 1.72 12.76
CA LEU A 92 5.55 2.65 12.37
C LEU A 92 5.85 3.71 13.43
N ARG A 93 5.28 3.59 14.62
CA ARG A 93 5.51 4.55 15.71
C ARG A 93 6.93 4.40 16.26
N THR A 94 7.64 5.51 16.31
CA THR A 94 8.98 5.63 16.89
C THR A 94 8.90 6.35 18.24
N ASP A 95 9.89 6.13 19.10
CA ASP A 95 9.99 6.81 20.41
C ASP A 95 10.10 8.32 20.27
N ASP A 96 10.67 8.79 19.16
CA ASP A 96 10.67 10.18 18.73
C ASP A 96 9.47 10.45 17.81
N PRO A 97 8.48 11.28 18.20
CA PRO A 97 7.32 11.62 17.38
C PRO A 97 7.65 12.40 16.10
N GLN A 98 8.81 13.04 16.03
CA GLN A 98 9.25 13.78 14.83
C GLN A 98 9.93 12.87 13.81
N LYS A 99 10.46 11.73 14.26
CA LYS A 99 11.09 10.76 13.38
C LYS A 99 10.02 9.96 12.65
N ARG A 100 10.09 9.92 11.32
CA ARG A 100 9.21 9.09 10.49
C ARG A 100 10.00 7.98 9.83
N VAL A 101 9.39 6.82 9.66
CA VAL A 101 9.98 5.72 8.90
C VAL A 101 9.82 6.05 7.42
N GLU A 102 10.94 6.35 6.76
CA GLU A 102 10.92 6.79 5.35
C GLU A 102 10.99 5.64 4.35
N SER A 103 11.51 4.49 4.78
CA SER A 103 11.82 3.38 3.89
C SER A 103 11.59 2.03 4.56
N VAL A 104 11.28 1.04 3.73
CA VAL A 104 11.12 -0.36 4.11
C VAL A 104 11.81 -1.25 3.07
N TYR A 105 12.07 -2.50 3.44
CA TYR A 105 12.41 -3.54 2.47
C TYR A 105 11.16 -4.30 2.07
N LEU A 106 10.90 -4.41 0.77
CA LEU A 106 10.05 -5.47 0.22
C LEU A 106 10.94 -6.66 -0.09
N GLU A 107 10.74 -7.79 0.60
CA GLU A 107 11.55 -8.99 0.48
C GLU A 107 10.67 -10.19 0.07
N ALA A 108 11.11 -10.90 -0.96
CA ALA A 108 10.54 -12.15 -1.44
C ALA A 108 11.52 -13.29 -1.20
N THR A 109 11.08 -14.31 -0.47
CA THR A 109 11.91 -15.44 -0.05
C THR A 109 11.24 -16.75 -0.44
N SER A 110 12.00 -17.66 -1.05
CA SER A 110 11.58 -18.99 -1.46
C SER A 110 12.74 -19.98 -1.32
N PRO A 111 12.52 -21.30 -1.49
CA PRO A 111 13.60 -22.27 -1.56
C PRO A 111 14.59 -22.03 -2.71
N HIS A 112 14.20 -21.31 -3.76
CA HIS A 112 15.01 -21.11 -4.97
C HIS A 112 15.68 -19.74 -5.05
N PHE A 113 15.13 -18.72 -4.38
CA PHE A 113 15.67 -17.37 -4.41
C PHE A 113 15.26 -16.55 -3.19
N THR A 114 16.11 -15.58 -2.88
CA THR A 114 15.78 -14.45 -1.99
C THR A 114 16.11 -13.15 -2.72
N ARG A 115 15.15 -12.24 -2.80
CA ARG A 115 15.33 -10.90 -3.36
C ARG A 115 14.67 -9.85 -2.51
N GLN A 116 15.29 -8.68 -2.48
CA GLN A 116 14.77 -7.54 -1.75
C GLN A 116 14.92 -6.25 -2.54
N LYS A 117 14.06 -5.28 -2.24
CA LYS A 117 14.14 -3.93 -2.77
C LYS A 117 13.83 -2.93 -1.66
N LYS A 118 14.65 -1.87 -1.54
CA LYS A 118 14.32 -0.72 -0.70
C LYS A 118 13.19 0.06 -1.37
N MET A 119 12.12 0.32 -0.63
CA MET A 119 10.95 1.07 -1.08
C MET A 119 10.70 2.25 -0.14
N LEU A 120 10.23 3.37 -0.70
CA LEU A 120 9.82 4.53 0.10
C LEU A 120 8.40 4.32 0.63
N LEU A 121 8.17 4.82 1.84
CA LEU A 121 6.84 4.92 2.45
C LEU A 121 6.19 6.27 2.14
N MET A 122 4.89 6.23 1.86
CA MET A 122 4.06 7.41 1.69
C MET A 122 2.98 7.41 2.78
N TYR A 123 2.87 8.52 3.50
CA TYR A 123 1.87 8.69 4.56
C TYR A 123 0.56 9.31 4.08
N ASP A 124 0.57 9.84 2.86
CA ASP A 124 -0.64 10.30 2.19
C ASP A 124 -1.50 9.08 1.80
N ASN A 125 -2.63 8.94 2.48
CA ASN A 125 -3.55 7.81 2.35
C ASN A 125 -4.99 8.31 2.37
N GLY A 126 -5.63 8.20 1.20
CA GLY A 126 -7.03 8.51 1.02
C GLY A 126 -7.30 9.95 0.60
N PHE A 127 -8.58 10.34 0.69
CA PHE A 127 -9.08 11.59 0.13
C PHE A 127 -10.09 12.22 1.07
N LEU A 128 -10.01 13.55 1.21
CA LEU A 128 -10.96 14.36 1.97
C LEU A 128 -11.63 15.35 1.01
N PHE A 129 -12.95 15.29 0.90
CA PHE A 129 -13.73 16.24 0.11
C PHE A 129 -14.60 17.07 1.04
N VAL A 130 -14.26 18.35 1.18
CA VAL A 130 -15.06 19.30 1.97
C VAL A 130 -16.23 19.79 1.11
N GLN A 131 -17.44 19.64 1.64
CA GLN A 131 -18.65 20.14 1.01
C GLN A 131 -19.37 21.08 1.96
N THR A 132 -19.51 22.33 1.54
CA THR A 132 -20.41 23.30 2.15
C THR A 132 -21.77 23.28 1.47
N ASP A 133 -22.80 23.79 2.14
CA ASP A 133 -24.14 23.92 1.55
C ASP A 133 -24.20 24.97 0.42
N LYS A 134 -23.32 25.97 0.46
CA LYS A 134 -23.20 26.99 -0.59
C LYS A 134 -21.78 27.61 -0.62
N PRO A 135 -21.39 28.27 -1.73
CA PRO A 135 -20.04 28.82 -1.87
C PRO A 135 -19.86 30.22 -1.28
N VAL A 136 -20.93 30.96 -1.00
CA VAL A 136 -20.87 32.36 -0.53
C VAL A 136 -21.82 32.57 0.65
N TYR A 137 -21.32 33.25 1.68
CA TYR A 137 -22.05 33.58 2.91
C TYR A 137 -22.03 35.08 3.16
N THR A 138 -23.08 35.58 3.80
CA THR A 138 -23.16 36.95 4.35
C THR A 138 -22.93 36.91 5.86
N PRO A 139 -22.68 38.07 6.50
CA PRO A 139 -22.65 38.15 7.96
C PRO A 139 -23.89 37.52 8.60
N ASP A 140 -23.70 37.00 9.82
CA ASP A 140 -24.72 36.30 10.61
C ASP A 140 -25.28 34.99 9.99
N GLN A 141 -24.76 34.51 8.86
CA GLN A 141 -25.15 33.20 8.35
C GLN A 141 -24.41 32.05 9.05
N SER A 142 -25.02 30.87 9.03
CA SER A 142 -24.39 29.62 9.48
C SER A 142 -23.93 28.80 8.27
N VAL A 143 -22.68 28.33 8.31
CA VAL A 143 -22.10 27.43 7.32
C VAL A 143 -22.43 26.00 7.72
N LYS A 144 -23.15 25.28 6.85
CA LYS A 144 -23.34 23.83 6.99
C LYS A 144 -22.23 23.14 6.22
N VAL A 145 -21.42 22.34 6.90
CA VAL A 145 -20.27 21.67 6.30
C VAL A 145 -20.22 20.20 6.67
N ARG A 146 -19.90 19.38 5.67
CA ARG A 146 -19.59 17.96 5.84
C ARG A 146 -18.37 17.59 5.04
N VAL A 147 -17.71 16.51 5.43
CA VAL A 147 -16.53 15.97 4.74
C VAL A 147 -16.81 14.54 4.31
N TYR A 148 -16.56 14.23 3.04
CA TYR A 148 -16.46 12.86 2.58
C TYR A 148 -15.04 12.36 2.78
N SER A 149 -14.88 11.28 3.54
CA SER A 149 -13.59 10.71 3.93
C SER A 149 -13.43 9.32 3.34
N LEU A 150 -12.51 9.19 2.38
CA LEU A 150 -12.23 7.96 1.65
C LEU A 150 -10.80 7.48 1.90
N ASN A 151 -10.59 6.17 1.87
CA ASN A 151 -9.26 5.57 1.85
C ASN A 151 -8.75 5.39 0.40
N GLU A 152 -7.55 4.82 0.22
CA GLU A 152 -6.96 4.55 -1.11
C GLU A 152 -7.81 3.61 -1.97
N GLU A 153 -8.58 2.71 -1.36
CA GLU A 153 -9.52 1.83 -2.08
C GLU A 153 -10.86 2.51 -2.41
N LEU A 154 -10.97 3.83 -2.21
CA LEU A 154 -12.18 4.64 -2.41
C LEU A 154 -13.38 4.16 -1.60
N ARG A 155 -13.10 3.60 -0.42
CA ARG A 155 -14.10 3.17 0.57
C ARG A 155 -14.13 4.13 1.75
N PRO A 156 -15.21 4.17 2.54
CA PRO A 156 -15.26 4.94 3.78
C PRO A 156 -14.00 4.75 4.64
N ALA A 157 -13.27 5.83 4.92
CA ALA A 157 -12.00 5.74 5.64
C ALA A 157 -12.20 5.34 7.10
N ARG A 158 -13.29 5.80 7.72
CA ARG A 158 -13.62 5.56 9.14
C ARG A 158 -12.50 5.99 10.09
N ARG A 159 -11.97 7.19 9.83
CA ARG A 159 -10.92 7.85 10.62
C ARG A 159 -11.43 9.21 11.06
N ALA A 160 -11.13 9.60 12.30
CA ALA A 160 -11.45 10.93 12.78
C ALA A 160 -10.93 12.00 11.82
N ALA A 161 -11.79 12.97 11.49
CA ALA A 161 -11.45 14.13 10.69
C ALA A 161 -11.34 15.36 11.60
N VAL A 162 -10.36 16.21 11.30
CA VAL A 162 -10.20 17.52 11.95
C VAL A 162 -10.44 18.57 10.89
N LEU A 163 -11.39 19.47 11.15
CA LEU A 163 -11.71 20.60 10.30
C LEU A 163 -11.26 21.88 10.99
N THR A 164 -10.41 22.64 10.32
CA THR A 164 -9.93 23.96 10.79
C THR A 164 -10.53 25.03 9.91
N PHE A 165 -11.19 26.00 10.53
CA PHE A 165 -11.67 27.21 9.86
C PHE A 165 -10.56 28.25 9.91
N VAL A 166 -10.29 28.89 8.76
CA VAL A 166 -9.22 29.88 8.61
C VAL A 166 -9.82 31.15 8.02
N ASP A 167 -9.48 32.31 8.58
CA ASP A 167 -9.93 33.61 8.08
C ASP A 167 -9.15 34.04 6.81
N PRO A 168 -9.55 35.12 6.12
CA PRO A 168 -8.85 35.60 4.93
C PRO A 168 -7.38 36.01 5.15
N ASP A 169 -6.98 36.30 6.39
CA ASP A 169 -5.59 36.64 6.75
C ASP A 169 -4.75 35.40 7.08
N GLY A 170 -5.34 34.20 7.02
CA GLY A 170 -4.66 32.94 7.34
C GLY A 170 -4.67 32.58 8.84
N VAL A 171 -5.51 33.24 9.65
CA VAL A 171 -5.62 32.95 11.09
C VAL A 171 -6.61 31.81 11.31
N GLU A 172 -6.20 30.79 12.06
CA GLU A 172 -7.09 29.71 12.50
C GLU A 172 -8.11 30.26 13.51
N VAL A 173 -9.41 30.17 13.19
CA VAL A 173 -10.49 30.74 14.02
C VAL A 173 -11.26 29.68 14.81
N ASP A 174 -11.32 28.45 14.33
CA ASP A 174 -11.96 27.33 15.03
C ASP A 174 -11.38 25.99 14.54
N ILE A 175 -11.31 24.99 15.44
CA ILE A 175 -10.79 23.64 15.15
C ILE A 175 -11.74 22.62 15.77
N ILE A 176 -12.37 21.82 14.91
CA ILE A 176 -13.33 20.81 15.33
C ILE A 176 -12.85 19.44 14.91
N ARG A 177 -12.83 18.49 15.86
CA ARG A 177 -12.58 17.08 15.59
C ARG A 177 -13.89 16.30 15.64
N GLN A 178 -14.12 15.46 14.63
CA GLN A 178 -15.23 14.52 14.61
C GLN A 178 -14.79 13.12 14.19
N GLU A 179 -15.44 12.12 14.78
CA GLU A 179 -15.24 10.72 14.43
C GLU A 179 -16.02 10.37 13.17
N ASP A 180 -15.41 9.57 12.29
CA ASP A 180 -16.05 9.10 11.07
C ASP A 180 -16.53 7.66 11.22
N ALA A 181 -17.85 7.44 11.20
CA ALA A 181 -18.43 6.11 11.24
C ALA A 181 -18.80 5.57 9.84
N THR A 182 -19.04 6.44 8.85
CA THR A 182 -19.75 6.07 7.61
C THR A 182 -19.02 6.47 6.31
N GLY A 183 -17.98 7.29 6.39
CA GLY A 183 -17.36 7.97 5.26
C GLY A 183 -17.93 9.37 5.02
N ILE A 184 -18.96 9.77 5.76
CA ILE A 184 -19.54 11.12 5.75
C ILE A 184 -19.46 11.68 7.16
N VAL A 185 -18.65 12.71 7.35
CA VAL A 185 -18.45 13.40 8.63
C VAL A 185 -19.24 14.70 8.61
N SER A 186 -20.27 14.81 9.47
CA SER A 186 -21.12 16.00 9.54
C SER A 186 -20.68 16.88 10.70
N PHE A 187 -20.07 18.02 10.41
CA PHE A 187 -19.56 18.92 11.44
C PHE A 187 -20.68 19.83 11.99
N PRO A 188 -20.51 20.41 13.19
CA PRO A 188 -21.40 21.45 13.69
C PRO A 188 -21.39 22.65 12.74
N GLU A 189 -22.49 23.41 12.73
CA GLU A 189 -22.56 24.63 11.92
C GLU A 189 -21.56 25.68 12.42
N PHE A 190 -20.86 26.33 11.49
CA PHE A 190 -19.96 27.44 11.82
C PHE A 190 -20.67 28.78 11.62
N LYS A 191 -20.77 29.58 12.67
CA LYS A 191 -21.47 30.88 12.65
C LYS A 191 -20.53 31.97 12.15
N ILE A 192 -20.88 32.61 11.03
CA ILE A 192 -20.19 33.81 10.56
C ILE A 192 -20.47 34.98 11.54
N PRO A 193 -19.43 35.69 12.03
CA PRO A 193 -19.60 36.86 12.88
C PRO A 193 -20.46 37.95 12.22
N PRO A 194 -21.05 38.88 13.00
CA PRO A 194 -21.80 40.02 12.47
C PRO A 194 -20.91 41.02 11.70
N TYR A 195 -19.62 41.08 12.05
CA TYR A 195 -18.62 41.92 11.39
C TYR A 195 -17.43 41.05 10.97
N PRO A 196 -17.59 40.19 9.95
CA PRO A 196 -16.48 39.41 9.41
C PRO A 196 -15.52 40.35 8.67
N LYS A 197 -14.25 39.94 8.59
CA LYS A 197 -13.24 40.63 7.80
C LYS A 197 -13.50 40.51 6.31
#